data_AF-A0A1C8ZX12-F1
#
_entry.id   AF-A0A1C8ZX12-F1
#
_cell.length_a   1.000
_cell.length_b   1.000
_cell.length_c   1.000
_cell.angle_alpha   90.00
_cell.angle_beta   90.00
_cell.angle_gamma   90.00
#
_symmetry.space_group_name_H-M   'P 1'
#
loop_
_entity.id
_entity.type
_entity.pdbx_description
1 polymer ?
#
loop_
_entity_poly.entity_id
_entity_poly.type
_entity_poly.pdbx_seq_one_letter_code
_entity_poly.pdbx_strand_id
1 'polypeptide(L)'
;MQSVLEVNIPFLGIPIKGINNPILVIKALIAVDEEKVIETDIFNKFAKEFNDATGFDCAKGYEYWNYSFPFSSYYVYITEKITTEAIGKCDIPINHDEKYEIIQLIDEALFPENSVIKALRISRRLGKQILFRSGEEPIEVNTKSLKVKVLYSFPLELSPNYIDNSLIHLLGVIPIEFVETNMLNLIQFENGLWSAIYSLSFPQVKNWKWIWDANWVTLIEFSNLEEV
;
A
#
# COMPACT_ATOMS: atom_id res chain seq x y z
N MET A 1 23.55 -7.14 -8.42
CA MET A 1 23.04 -5.90 -9.06
C MET A 1 21.77 -5.53 -8.31
N GLN A 2 21.69 -4.36 -7.68
CA GLN A 2 20.42 -3.93 -7.07
C GLN A 2 19.43 -3.61 -8.19
N SER A 3 18.36 -4.40 -8.32
CA SER A 3 17.26 -4.09 -9.24
C SER A 3 16.39 -2.99 -8.62
N VAL A 4 15.87 -2.09 -9.43
CA VAL A 4 14.93 -1.04 -8.99
C VAL A 4 13.56 -1.40 -9.52
N LEU A 5 12.57 -1.46 -8.63
CA LEU A 5 11.17 -1.73 -8.98
C LEU A 5 10.31 -0.50 -8.75
N GLU A 6 9.42 -0.22 -9.71
CA GLU A 6 8.34 0.74 -9.56
C GLU A 6 7.11 0.05 -8.96
N VAL A 7 6.67 0.53 -7.79
CA VAL A 7 5.48 0.06 -7.08
C VAL A 7 4.64 1.25 -6.61
N ASN A 8 3.38 1.00 -6.28
CA ASN A 8 2.53 2.00 -5.65
C ASN A 8 2.64 1.86 -4.13
N ILE A 9 2.69 2.98 -3.40
CA ILE A 9 2.72 3.01 -1.93
C ILE A 9 1.62 3.94 -1.37
N PRO A 10 1.05 3.63 -0.19
CA PRO A 10 0.09 4.50 0.50
C PRO A 10 0.85 5.62 1.23
N PHE A 11 1.13 6.72 0.54
CA PHE A 11 2.05 7.75 1.03
C PHE A 11 1.46 8.64 2.12
N LEU A 12 0.21 9.10 1.99
CA LEU A 12 -0.52 9.81 3.05
C LEU A 12 -1.83 9.08 3.33
N GLY A 13 -2.38 9.25 4.53
CA GLY A 13 -3.59 8.61 5.00
C GLY A 13 -3.31 7.86 6.30
N ILE A 14 -3.91 8.34 7.39
CA ILE A 14 -3.84 7.68 8.70
C ILE A 14 -5.12 6.85 8.88
N PRO A 15 -5.00 5.54 9.12
CA PRO A 15 -6.15 4.70 9.45
C PRO A 15 -6.75 5.14 10.78
N ILE A 16 -8.07 5.01 10.89
CA ILE A 16 -8.74 4.91 12.18
C ILE A 16 -9.81 3.83 12.01
N LYS A 17 -9.86 2.85 12.93
CA LYS A 17 -10.86 1.77 12.87
C LYS A 17 -12.29 2.33 12.77
N GLY A 18 -13.03 1.88 11.78
CA GLY A 18 -14.41 2.31 11.51
C GLY A 18 -14.55 3.66 10.82
N ILE A 19 -13.45 4.32 10.44
CA ILE A 19 -13.46 5.63 9.79
C ILE A 19 -12.82 5.54 8.42
N ASN A 20 -13.53 6.10 7.47
CA ASN A 20 -13.12 6.08 6.07
C ASN A 20 -12.36 7.35 5.70
N ASN A 21 -11.09 7.40 6.08
CA ASN A 21 -10.20 8.50 5.72
C ASN A 21 -9.61 8.32 4.31
N PRO A 22 -9.38 9.41 3.57
CA PRO A 22 -8.71 9.37 2.28
C PRO A 22 -7.27 8.88 2.41
N ILE A 23 -6.82 8.17 1.37
CA ILE A 23 -5.48 7.61 1.23
C ILE A 23 -4.91 8.13 -0.08
N LEU A 24 -3.75 8.79 0.00
CA LEU A 24 -2.97 9.15 -1.19
C LEU A 24 -2.04 8.00 -1.55
N VAL A 25 -2.25 7.42 -2.72
CA VAL A 25 -1.36 6.41 -3.30
C VAL A 25 -0.49 7.04 -4.37
N ILE A 26 0.82 6.92 -4.23
CA ILE A 26 1.81 7.47 -5.19
C ILE A 26 2.69 6.36 -5.76
N LYS A 27 3.40 6.67 -6.83
CA LYS A 27 4.43 5.79 -7.39
C LYS A 27 5.75 5.96 -6.62
N ALA A 28 6.39 4.83 -6.32
CA ALA A 28 7.67 4.77 -5.66
C ALA A 28 8.64 3.85 -6.42
N LEU A 29 9.91 4.26 -6.47
CA LEU A 29 11.03 3.47 -6.93
C LEU A 29 11.76 2.92 -5.70
N ILE A 30 11.83 1.60 -5.60
CA ILE A 30 12.44 0.90 -4.47
C ILE A 30 13.58 0.03 -4.99
N ALA A 31 14.75 0.18 -4.37
CA ALA A 31 15.89 -0.71 -4.61
C ALA A 31 15.64 -2.04 -3.90
N VAL A 32 15.65 -3.12 -4.67
CA VAL A 32 15.48 -4.48 -4.17
C VAL A 32 16.79 -4.96 -3.58
N ASP A 33 16.68 -5.52 -2.39
CA ASP A 33 17.77 -6.23 -1.72
C ASP A 33 17.34 -7.70 -1.60
N GLU A 34 17.91 -8.56 -2.43
CA GLU A 34 17.51 -9.98 -2.53
C GLU A 34 17.78 -10.76 -1.23
N GLU A 35 18.69 -10.26 -0.38
CA GLU A 35 19.01 -10.89 0.90
C GLU A 35 17.98 -10.60 2.00
N LYS A 36 17.09 -9.62 1.81
CA LYS A 36 16.08 -9.20 2.79
C LYS A 36 14.73 -9.86 2.57
N VAL A 37 14.68 -11.17 2.70
CA VAL A 37 13.47 -11.97 2.46
C VAL A 37 12.98 -12.66 3.74
N ILE A 38 11.66 -12.62 3.96
CA ILE A 38 10.98 -13.26 5.09
C ILE A 38 9.89 -14.17 4.56
N GLU A 39 9.79 -15.38 5.09
CA GLU A 39 8.72 -16.31 4.73
C GLU A 39 7.37 -15.80 5.27
N THR A 40 6.37 -15.76 4.40
CA THR A 40 5.02 -15.34 4.78
C THR A 40 3.99 -16.27 4.15
N ASP A 41 3.07 -16.78 4.95
CA ASP A 41 2.02 -17.70 4.45
C ASP A 41 0.98 -17.01 3.57
N ILE A 42 0.96 -15.68 3.52
CA ILE A 42 -0.10 -14.93 2.84
C ILE A 42 -0.12 -15.21 1.33
N PHE A 43 1.04 -15.41 0.70
CA PHE A 43 1.13 -15.68 -0.74
C PHE A 43 0.66 -17.09 -1.07
N ASN A 44 0.95 -18.06 -0.19
CA ASN A 44 0.41 -19.41 -0.29
C ASN A 44 -1.11 -19.42 -0.14
N LYS A 45 -1.64 -18.66 0.83
CA LYS A 45 -3.10 -18.49 0.98
C LYS A 45 -3.70 -17.85 -0.26
N PHE A 46 -3.14 -16.75 -0.75
CA PHE A 46 -3.60 -16.09 -1.96
C PHE A 46 -3.63 -17.03 -3.17
N ALA A 47 -2.52 -17.75 -3.43
CA ALA A 47 -2.43 -18.68 -4.55
C ALA A 47 -3.47 -19.80 -4.44
N LYS A 48 -3.70 -20.32 -3.23
CA LYS A 48 -4.74 -21.32 -2.98
C LYS A 48 -6.13 -20.77 -3.29
N GLU A 49 -6.50 -19.62 -2.73
CA GLU A 49 -7.81 -19.00 -2.99
C GLU A 49 -8.01 -18.68 -4.48
N PHE A 50 -6.95 -18.28 -5.18
CA PHE A 50 -7.00 -18.05 -6.63
C PHE A 50 -7.23 -19.35 -7.42
N ASN A 51 -6.53 -20.42 -7.06
CA ASN A 51 -6.72 -21.73 -7.69
C ASN A 51 -8.13 -22.26 -7.42
N ASP A 52 -8.63 -22.10 -6.19
CA ASP A 52 -9.98 -22.50 -5.80
C ASP A 52 -11.06 -21.69 -6.56
N ALA A 53 -10.87 -20.37 -6.73
CA ALA A 53 -11.80 -19.49 -7.45
C ALA A 53 -11.82 -19.76 -8.96
N THR A 54 -10.68 -20.09 -9.57
CA THR A 54 -10.57 -20.32 -11.01
C THR A 54 -10.79 -21.78 -11.41
N GLY A 55 -10.59 -22.72 -10.48
CA GLY A 55 -10.60 -24.16 -10.75
C GLY A 55 -9.30 -24.68 -11.39
N PHE A 56 -8.24 -23.87 -11.47
CA PHE A 56 -6.94 -24.22 -12.07
C PHE A 56 -5.83 -24.22 -11.02
N ASP A 57 -5.01 -25.27 -10.95
CA ASP A 57 -3.90 -25.37 -9.98
C ASP A 57 -2.58 -24.78 -10.52
N CYS A 58 -2.59 -23.48 -10.81
CA CYS A 58 -1.53 -22.84 -11.59
C CYS A 58 -0.84 -21.67 -10.88
N ALA A 59 -1.52 -21.02 -9.94
CA ALA A 59 -0.88 -20.07 -9.06
C ALA A 59 -0.02 -20.83 -8.04
N LYS A 60 1.22 -20.36 -7.86
CA LYS A 60 2.14 -20.86 -6.85
C LYS A 60 2.50 -19.71 -5.93
N GLY A 61 2.32 -19.91 -4.63
CA GLY A 61 2.54 -18.90 -3.60
C GLY A 61 3.91 -18.93 -2.94
N TYR A 62 4.89 -19.66 -3.51
CA TYR A 62 6.26 -19.76 -3.01
C TYR A 62 7.02 -18.45 -3.23
N GLU A 63 6.58 -17.40 -2.56
CA GLU A 63 7.15 -16.07 -2.58
C GLU A 63 7.46 -15.66 -1.15
N TYR A 64 8.64 -15.07 -0.97
CA TYR A 64 9.05 -14.50 0.30
C TYR A 64 8.78 -13.01 0.28
N TRP A 65 8.30 -12.44 1.39
CA TRP A 65 8.20 -10.99 1.48
C TRP A 65 9.60 -10.37 1.47
N ASN A 66 9.88 -9.55 0.45
CA ASN A 66 11.06 -8.71 0.43
C ASN A 66 10.84 -7.45 1.29
N TYR A 67 11.52 -7.38 2.43
CA TYR A 67 11.36 -6.30 3.42
C TYR A 67 11.96 -4.96 2.98
N SER A 68 12.54 -4.87 1.79
CA SER A 68 12.85 -3.57 1.17
C SER A 68 11.60 -2.80 0.73
N PHE A 69 10.43 -3.46 0.72
CA PHE A 69 9.13 -2.90 0.36
C PHE A 69 8.18 -2.84 1.55
N PRO A 70 7.29 -1.83 1.62
CA PRO A 70 6.10 -1.94 2.44
C PRO A 70 5.32 -3.21 2.06
N PHE A 71 4.90 -3.97 3.06
CA PHE A 71 4.22 -5.26 2.92
C PHE A 71 3.02 -5.19 1.96
N SER A 72 2.14 -4.23 2.17
CA SER A 72 0.92 -4.01 1.37
C SER A 72 1.23 -3.75 -0.10
N SER A 73 2.28 -2.97 -0.36
CA SER A 73 2.74 -2.62 -1.71
C SER A 73 3.36 -3.83 -2.40
N TYR A 74 4.19 -4.59 -1.69
CA TYR A 74 4.77 -5.84 -2.17
C TYR A 74 3.70 -6.89 -2.44
N TYR A 75 2.73 -7.03 -1.52
CA TYR A 75 1.63 -7.96 -1.63
C TYR A 75 0.82 -7.72 -2.91
N VAL A 76 0.38 -6.48 -3.16
CA VAL A 76 -0.39 -6.13 -4.36
C VAL A 76 0.42 -6.39 -5.63
N TYR A 77 1.71 -6.04 -5.63
CA TYR A 77 2.60 -6.27 -6.77
C TYR A 77 2.79 -7.76 -7.10
N ILE A 78 3.13 -8.58 -6.09
CA ILE A 78 3.42 -10.00 -6.27
C ILE A 78 2.16 -10.79 -6.61
N THR A 79 1.04 -10.54 -5.94
CA THR A 79 -0.22 -11.25 -6.23
C THR A 79 -0.72 -11.00 -7.65
N GLU A 80 -0.52 -9.80 -8.19
CA GLU A 80 -0.82 -9.51 -9.59
C GLU A 80 0.12 -10.27 -10.55
N LYS A 81 1.41 -10.37 -10.22
CA LYS A 81 2.39 -11.14 -10.98
C LYS A 81 2.04 -12.64 -10.97
N ILE A 82 1.81 -13.23 -9.80
CA ILE A 82 1.36 -14.62 -9.63
C ILE A 82 0.13 -14.88 -10.50
N THR A 83 -0.87 -14.01 -10.43
CA THR A 83 -2.11 -14.16 -11.20
C THR A 83 -1.86 -14.11 -12.71
N THR A 84 -1.09 -13.12 -13.18
CA THR A 84 -0.78 -12.96 -14.60
C THR A 84 0.00 -14.16 -15.14
N GLU A 85 0.96 -14.66 -14.37
CA GLU A 85 1.69 -15.88 -14.72
C GLU A 85 0.80 -17.11 -14.73
N ALA A 86 -0.11 -17.26 -13.77
CA ALA A 86 -1.04 -18.39 -13.70
C ALA A 86 -1.99 -18.41 -14.90
N ILE A 87 -2.57 -17.25 -15.25
CA ILE A 87 -3.42 -17.09 -16.43
C ILE A 87 -2.67 -17.50 -17.70
N GLY A 88 -1.44 -17.02 -17.88
CA GLY A 88 -0.63 -17.35 -19.07
C GLY A 88 -0.12 -18.79 -19.10
N LYS A 89 0.15 -19.41 -17.95
CA LYS A 89 0.64 -20.81 -17.87
C LYS A 89 -0.47 -21.83 -18.15
N CYS A 90 -1.71 -21.50 -17.79
CA CYS A 90 -2.84 -22.43 -17.88
C CYS A 90 -3.95 -21.99 -18.83
N ASP A 91 -3.70 -20.94 -19.61
CA ASP A 91 -4.65 -20.37 -20.56
C ASP A 91 -6.04 -20.16 -19.93
N ILE A 92 -6.06 -19.62 -18.70
CA ILE A 92 -7.30 -19.40 -17.95
C ILE A 92 -8.16 -18.40 -18.75
N PRO A 93 -9.38 -18.77 -19.17
CA PRO A 93 -10.17 -17.96 -20.11
C PRO A 93 -10.92 -16.83 -19.39
N ILE A 94 -10.18 -15.90 -18.80
CA ILE A 94 -10.73 -14.72 -18.11
C ILE A 94 -10.21 -13.42 -18.72
N ASN A 95 -11.06 -12.41 -18.73
CA ASN A 95 -10.70 -11.07 -19.19
C ASN A 95 -10.03 -10.25 -18.08
N HIS A 96 -9.62 -9.02 -18.41
CA HIS A 96 -8.89 -8.15 -17.49
C HIS A 96 -9.71 -7.70 -16.28
N ASP A 97 -11.01 -7.46 -16.47
CA ASP A 97 -11.90 -7.02 -15.40
C ASP A 97 -12.22 -8.19 -14.46
N GLU A 98 -12.55 -9.36 -15.01
CA GLU A 98 -12.75 -10.61 -14.25
C GLU A 98 -11.52 -10.97 -13.41
N LYS A 99 -10.30 -10.81 -13.97
CA LYS A 99 -9.05 -10.98 -13.23
C LYS A 99 -9.03 -10.11 -11.97
N TYR A 100 -9.34 -8.81 -12.09
CA TYR A 100 -9.31 -7.92 -10.93
C TYR A 100 -10.46 -8.14 -9.96
N GLU A 101 -11.64 -8.54 -10.43
CA GLU A 101 -12.75 -8.93 -9.58
C GLU A 101 -12.38 -10.13 -8.69
N ILE A 102 -11.81 -11.18 -9.28
CA ILE A 102 -11.32 -12.35 -8.53
C ILE A 102 -10.27 -11.94 -7.51
N ILE A 103 -9.25 -11.18 -7.92
CA ILE A 103 -8.19 -10.72 -7.02
C ILE A 103 -8.78 -9.89 -5.87
N GLN A 104 -9.74 -9.01 -6.15
CA GLN A 104 -10.37 -8.17 -5.13
C GLN A 104 -11.17 -8.99 -4.12
N LEU A 105 -11.92 -10.01 -4.57
CA LEU A 105 -12.63 -10.92 -3.66
C LEU A 105 -11.67 -11.66 -2.72
N ILE A 106 -10.52 -12.09 -3.25
CA ILE A 106 -9.47 -12.74 -2.44
C ILE A 106 -8.85 -11.73 -1.47
N ASP A 107 -8.56 -10.50 -1.92
CA ASP A 107 -8.04 -9.44 -1.06
C ASP A 107 -9.00 -9.14 0.10
N GLU A 108 -10.31 -9.08 -0.14
CA GLU A 108 -11.34 -8.86 0.87
C GLU A 108 -11.46 -10.03 1.85
N ALA A 109 -11.22 -11.27 1.41
CA ALA A 109 -11.19 -12.45 2.27
C ALA A 109 -9.93 -12.49 3.16
N LEU A 110 -8.77 -12.14 2.62
CA LEU A 110 -7.49 -12.18 3.33
C LEU A 110 -7.27 -10.95 4.23
N PHE A 111 -7.78 -9.79 3.82
CA PHE A 111 -7.67 -8.52 4.54
C PHE A 111 -9.04 -7.84 4.66
N PRO A 112 -9.93 -8.36 5.53
CA PRO A 112 -11.26 -7.79 5.71
C PRO A 112 -11.19 -6.31 6.08
N GLU A 113 -12.00 -5.49 5.39
CA GLU A 113 -12.12 -4.05 5.61
C GLU A 113 -10.80 -3.24 5.47
N ASN A 114 -9.82 -3.76 4.71
CA ASN A 114 -8.54 -3.07 4.55
C ASN A 114 -8.53 -2.09 3.37
N SER A 115 -8.76 -0.81 3.67
CA SER A 115 -8.79 0.25 2.65
C SER A 115 -7.45 0.47 1.92
N VAL A 116 -6.29 0.18 2.54
CA VAL A 116 -4.98 0.34 1.88
C VAL A 116 -4.78 -0.67 0.77
N ILE A 117 -5.06 -1.95 1.03
CA ILE A 117 -4.94 -2.99 -0.01
C ILE A 117 -5.86 -2.64 -1.18
N LYS A 118 -7.10 -2.23 -0.89
CA LYS A 118 -8.06 -1.78 -1.90
C LYS A 118 -7.55 -0.58 -2.70
N ALA A 119 -7.05 0.46 -2.04
CA ALA A 119 -6.50 1.65 -2.68
C ALA A 119 -5.33 1.29 -3.62
N LEU A 120 -4.38 0.48 -3.12
CA LEU A 120 -3.23 0.03 -3.89
C LEU A 120 -3.63 -0.80 -5.11
N ARG A 121 -4.60 -1.71 -4.96
CA ARG A 121 -5.12 -2.54 -6.06
C ARG A 121 -5.77 -1.69 -7.15
N ILE A 122 -6.61 -0.73 -6.77
CA ILE A 122 -7.25 0.21 -7.70
C ILE A 122 -6.20 1.05 -8.42
N SER A 123 -5.25 1.63 -7.67
CA SER A 123 -4.14 2.40 -8.24
C SER A 123 -3.33 1.56 -9.25
N ARG A 124 -3.11 0.28 -8.94
CA ARG A 124 -2.37 -0.65 -9.80
C ARG A 124 -3.15 -0.99 -11.08
N ARG A 125 -4.45 -1.28 -10.96
CA ARG A 125 -5.36 -1.51 -12.10
C ARG A 125 -5.39 -0.31 -13.05
N LEU A 126 -5.46 0.90 -12.51
CA LEU A 126 -5.47 2.13 -13.30
C LEU A 126 -4.09 2.50 -13.86
N GLY A 127 -3.00 2.03 -13.23
CA GLY A 127 -1.64 2.46 -13.54
C GLY A 127 -1.35 3.91 -13.15
N LYS A 128 -2.18 4.47 -12.25
CA LYS A 128 -2.22 5.89 -11.87
C LYS A 128 -1.98 6.07 -10.38
N GLN A 129 -1.46 7.24 -10.03
CA GLN A 129 -1.46 7.73 -8.64
C GLN A 129 -2.87 8.22 -8.35
N ILE A 130 -3.39 7.92 -7.16
CA ILE A 130 -4.79 8.22 -6.83
C ILE A 130 -4.94 8.75 -5.41
N LEU A 131 -5.94 9.61 -5.23
CA LEU A 131 -6.54 9.86 -3.93
C LEU A 131 -7.80 8.98 -3.82
N PHE A 132 -7.84 8.14 -2.79
CA PHE A 132 -8.87 7.12 -2.63
C PHE A 132 -9.58 7.24 -1.28
N ARG A 133 -10.92 7.12 -1.29
CA ARG A 133 -11.75 6.93 -0.10
C ARG A 133 -12.75 5.81 -0.38
N SER A 134 -12.98 4.91 0.56
CA SER A 134 -13.85 3.75 0.34
C SER A 134 -15.29 4.18 0.01
N GLY A 135 -15.95 3.54 -0.94
CA GLY A 135 -17.30 3.92 -1.35
C GLY A 135 -17.37 5.15 -2.27
N GLU A 136 -16.23 5.73 -2.64
CA GLU A 136 -16.13 6.80 -3.63
C GLU A 136 -15.32 6.36 -4.85
N GLU A 137 -15.51 7.08 -5.96
CA GLU A 137 -14.66 6.93 -7.12
C GLU A 137 -13.25 7.48 -6.83
N PRO A 138 -12.18 6.76 -7.21
CA PRO A 138 -10.82 7.23 -7.02
C PRO A 138 -10.56 8.46 -7.88
N ILE A 139 -9.87 9.45 -7.32
CA ILE A 139 -9.47 10.66 -8.04
C ILE A 139 -8.05 10.45 -8.54
N GLU A 140 -7.84 10.52 -9.86
CA GLU A 140 -6.49 10.50 -10.44
C GLU A 140 -5.72 11.77 -10.04
N VAL A 141 -4.48 11.59 -9.60
CA VAL A 141 -3.60 12.70 -9.20
C VAL A 141 -2.27 12.59 -9.95
N ASN A 142 -1.64 13.74 -10.17
CA ASN A 142 -0.34 13.82 -10.83
C ASN A 142 0.72 14.32 -9.84
N THR A 143 1.22 13.42 -9.01
CA THR A 143 2.33 13.66 -8.08
C THR A 143 3.64 13.14 -8.65
N LYS A 144 4.79 13.64 -8.16
CA LYS A 144 6.09 13.12 -8.58
C LYS A 144 6.31 11.71 -7.98
N SER A 145 6.91 10.81 -8.77
CA SER A 145 7.40 9.54 -8.23
C SER A 145 8.52 9.80 -7.22
N LEU A 146 8.57 9.00 -6.16
CA LEU A 146 9.59 9.11 -5.11
C LEU A 146 10.56 7.94 -5.15
N LYS A 147 11.82 8.16 -4.77
CA LYS A 147 12.69 7.07 -4.34
C LYS A 147 12.36 6.76 -2.89
N VAL A 148 12.15 5.48 -2.57
CA VAL A 148 11.74 5.05 -1.24
C VAL A 148 12.64 3.92 -0.76
N LYS A 149 13.01 4.01 0.52
CA LYS A 149 13.74 2.97 1.25
C LYS A 149 13.01 2.67 2.54
N VAL A 150 12.63 1.41 2.74
CA VAL A 150 12.09 0.95 4.02
C VAL A 150 13.20 0.94 5.06
N LEU A 151 12.94 1.59 6.21
CA LEU A 151 13.85 1.61 7.35
C LEU A 151 13.44 0.58 8.40
N TYR A 152 12.14 0.51 8.70
CA TYR A 152 11.59 -0.37 9.73
C TYR A 152 10.08 -0.57 9.54
N SER A 153 9.55 -1.74 9.89
CA SER A 153 8.11 -2.06 9.88
C SER A 153 7.74 -2.93 11.07
N PHE A 154 6.60 -2.69 11.69
CA PHE A 154 6.09 -3.51 12.79
C PHE A 154 4.56 -3.55 12.78
N PRO A 155 3.95 -4.62 13.34
CA PRO A 155 2.50 -4.69 13.44
C PRO A 155 1.99 -3.58 14.38
N LEU A 156 0.86 -2.98 14.03
CA LEU A 156 0.22 -1.92 14.83
C LEU A 156 -1.29 -2.16 14.90
N GLU A 157 -1.84 -2.14 16.11
CA GLU A 157 -3.29 -2.17 16.30
C GLU A 157 -3.90 -0.79 16.00
N LEU A 158 -4.78 -0.74 15.00
CA LEU A 158 -5.35 0.51 14.47
C LEU A 158 -6.56 1.03 15.28
N SER A 159 -6.55 0.80 16.59
CA SER A 159 -7.60 1.22 17.53
C SER A 159 -7.09 2.26 18.52
N PRO A 160 -7.05 3.56 18.14
CA PRO A 160 -6.54 4.59 19.02
C PRO A 160 -7.49 4.85 20.21
N ASN A 161 -6.91 5.27 21.33
CA ASN A 161 -7.64 5.48 22.59
C ASN A 161 -8.55 6.71 22.60
N TYR A 162 -8.29 7.69 21.71
CA TYR A 162 -9.05 8.93 21.62
C TYR A 162 -9.25 9.34 20.16
N ILE A 163 -10.50 9.55 19.79
CA ILE A 163 -10.91 10.02 18.46
C ILE A 163 -12.01 11.06 18.66
N ASP A 164 -11.86 12.23 18.03
CA ASP A 164 -12.93 13.22 17.90
C ASP A 164 -13.11 13.66 16.44
N ASN A 165 -14.22 14.36 16.17
CA ASN A 165 -14.58 14.81 14.83
C ASN A 165 -13.55 15.78 14.21
N SER A 166 -12.88 16.58 15.04
CA SER A 166 -11.88 17.53 14.56
C SER A 166 -10.64 16.80 14.06
N LEU A 167 -10.20 15.77 14.80
CA LEU A 167 -9.12 14.90 14.39
C LEU A 167 -9.46 14.16 13.10
N ILE A 168 -10.66 13.59 13.00
CA ILE A 168 -11.12 12.91 11.78
C ILE A 168 -11.07 13.84 10.57
N HIS A 169 -11.59 15.06 10.71
CA HIS A 169 -11.55 16.07 9.64
C HIS A 169 -10.11 16.42 9.25
N LEU A 170 -9.25 16.62 10.23
CA LEU A 170 -7.85 16.97 10.01
C LEU A 170 -7.12 15.87 9.22
N LEU A 171 -7.32 14.61 9.58
CA LEU A 171 -6.77 13.46 8.86
C LEU A 171 -7.28 13.39 7.43
N GLY A 172 -8.54 13.74 7.21
CA GLY A 172 -9.13 13.77 5.88
C GLY A 172 -8.57 14.87 4.98
N VAL A 173 -8.26 16.04 5.53
CA VAL A 173 -7.79 17.19 4.74
C VAL A 173 -6.32 17.04 4.32
N ILE A 174 -5.47 16.39 5.12
CA ILE A 174 -4.02 16.32 4.84
C ILE A 174 -3.69 15.73 3.46
N PRO A 175 -4.20 14.53 3.06
CA PRO A 175 -3.93 13.99 1.74
C PRO A 175 -4.42 14.90 0.60
N ILE A 176 -5.56 15.56 0.81
CA ILE A 176 -6.19 16.48 -0.17
C ILE A 176 -5.31 17.72 -0.36
N GLU A 177 -5.00 18.40 0.74
CA GLU A 177 -4.18 19.62 0.74
C GLU A 177 -2.79 19.35 0.17
N PHE A 178 -2.22 18.17 0.43
CA PHE A 178 -0.93 17.80 -0.13
C PHE A 178 -0.98 17.68 -1.65
N VAL A 179 -2.03 17.07 -2.20
CA VAL A 179 -2.21 16.97 -3.67
C VAL A 179 -2.35 18.36 -4.30
N GLU A 180 -3.07 19.28 -3.65
CA GLU A 180 -3.30 20.62 -4.17
C GLU A 180 -2.05 21.51 -4.10
N THR A 181 -1.27 21.39 -3.03
CA THR A 181 -0.21 22.36 -2.71
C THR A 181 1.21 21.82 -2.82
N ASN A 182 1.39 20.49 -2.81
CA ASN A 182 2.68 19.79 -2.69
C ASN A 182 3.56 20.27 -1.52
N MET A 183 2.96 20.81 -0.45
CA MET A 183 3.73 21.32 0.69
C MET A 183 4.30 20.18 1.55
N LEU A 184 5.63 20.10 1.63
CA LEU A 184 6.34 19.06 2.39
C LEU A 184 6.12 19.15 3.91
N ASN A 185 5.71 20.30 4.45
CA ASN A 185 5.37 20.44 5.87
C ASN A 185 4.16 19.58 6.28
N LEU A 186 3.25 19.25 5.35
CA LEU A 186 2.12 18.36 5.60
C LEU A 186 2.57 16.94 5.93
N ILE A 187 3.72 16.49 5.40
CA ILE A 187 4.31 15.20 5.76
C ILE A 187 4.75 15.20 7.23
N GLN A 188 5.40 16.29 7.66
CA GLN A 188 5.82 16.46 9.06
C GLN A 188 4.62 16.58 9.99
N PHE A 189 3.56 17.23 9.54
CA PHE A 189 2.31 17.34 10.27
C PHE A 189 1.63 15.97 10.44
N GLU A 190 1.53 15.17 9.37
CA GLU A 190 1.00 13.81 9.44
C GLU A 190 1.83 12.91 10.35
N ASN A 191 3.17 13.00 10.32
CA ASN A 191 4.05 12.32 11.27
C ASN A 191 3.73 12.69 12.73
N GLY A 192 3.37 13.95 12.99
CA GLY A 192 2.92 14.43 14.29
C GLY A 192 1.64 13.74 14.74
N LEU A 193 0.69 13.56 13.81
CA LEU A 193 -0.55 12.86 14.07
C LEU A 193 -0.35 11.36 14.27
N TRP A 194 0.52 10.70 13.49
CA TRP A 194 0.95 9.32 13.76
C TRP A 194 1.49 9.16 15.18
N SER A 195 2.34 10.09 15.63
CA SER A 195 2.87 10.09 17.00
C SER A 195 1.77 10.29 18.04
N ALA A 196 0.86 11.24 17.84
CA ALA A 196 -0.20 11.56 18.80
C ALA A 196 -1.27 10.45 18.90
N ILE A 197 -1.66 9.85 17.76
CA ILE A 197 -2.76 8.88 17.68
C ILE A 197 -2.29 7.50 18.15
N TYR A 198 -1.11 7.10 17.71
CA TYR A 198 -0.60 5.73 17.86
C TYR A 198 0.63 5.62 18.76
N SER A 199 1.02 6.71 19.44
CA SER A 199 2.21 6.75 20.31
C SER A 199 3.51 6.36 19.59
N LEU A 200 3.57 6.58 18.27
CA LEU A 200 4.77 6.33 17.49
C LEU A 200 5.83 7.40 17.76
N SER A 201 7.10 7.09 17.53
CA SER A 201 8.15 8.10 17.60
C SER A 201 7.97 9.13 16.49
N PHE A 202 8.08 10.42 16.83
CA PHE A 202 8.06 11.47 15.83
C PHE A 202 9.40 11.50 15.06
N PRO A 203 9.44 11.22 13.75
CA PRO A 203 10.67 11.26 12.97
C PRO A 203 11.24 12.68 12.93
N GLN A 204 12.45 12.87 13.45
CA GLN A 204 13.13 14.19 13.44
C GLN A 204 13.80 14.50 12.10
N VAL A 205 13.90 13.51 11.21
CA VAL A 205 14.54 13.65 9.90
C VAL A 205 13.47 14.04 8.86
N LYS A 206 13.72 15.10 8.10
CA LYS A 206 12.74 15.70 7.19
C LYS A 206 12.16 14.74 6.15
N ASN A 207 13.00 13.81 5.68
CA ASN A 207 12.70 12.89 4.60
C ASN A 207 12.29 11.49 5.12
N TRP A 208 11.93 11.38 6.40
CA TRP A 208 11.41 10.16 7.00
C TRP A 208 9.92 10.28 7.30
N LYS A 209 9.18 9.19 7.14
CA LYS A 209 7.74 9.19 7.26
C LYS A 209 7.17 7.85 7.68
N TRP A 210 6.15 7.88 8.53
CA TRP A 210 5.27 6.72 8.78
C TRP A 210 4.21 6.59 7.70
N ILE A 211 4.05 5.37 7.17
CA ILE A 211 2.98 5.02 6.24
C ILE A 211 2.16 3.86 6.79
N TRP A 212 0.89 3.83 6.39
CA TRP A 212 -0.02 2.74 6.71
C TRP A 212 0.25 1.53 5.82
N ASP A 213 0.64 0.40 6.40
CA ASP A 213 1.09 -0.78 5.66
C ASP A 213 0.22 -2.02 5.97
N ALA A 214 -1.06 -1.93 5.61
CA ALA A 214 -2.09 -2.91 5.94
C ALA A 214 -2.24 -3.13 7.46
N ASN A 215 -1.76 -4.25 8.00
CA ASN A 215 -1.76 -4.54 9.45
C ASN A 215 -0.49 -4.05 10.15
N TRP A 216 0.38 -3.36 9.41
CA TRP A 216 1.67 -2.85 9.85
C TRP A 216 1.69 -1.33 9.75
N VAL A 217 2.66 -0.74 10.42
CA VAL A 217 3.13 0.61 10.15
C VAL A 217 4.59 0.53 9.74
N THR A 218 4.93 1.28 8.70
CA THR A 218 6.27 1.26 8.11
C THR A 218 6.89 2.64 8.13
N LEU A 219 8.10 2.73 8.67
CA LEU A 219 8.95 3.91 8.54
C LEU A 219 9.70 3.82 7.22
N ILE A 220 9.50 4.82 6.38
CA ILE A 220 10.22 4.97 5.12
C ILE A 220 11.12 6.20 5.16
N GLU A 221 12.24 6.10 4.47
CA GLU A 221 12.99 7.23 3.95
C GLU A 221 12.54 7.47 2.50
N PHE A 222 12.30 8.74 2.14
CA PHE A 222 11.95 9.11 0.78
C PHE A 222 12.88 10.19 0.23
N SER A 223 13.03 10.27 -1.09
CA SER A 223 13.68 11.40 -1.76
C SER A 223 13.06 11.64 -3.12
N ASN A 224 13.07 12.90 -3.56
CA ASN A 224 12.60 13.25 -4.90
C ASN A 224 13.62 12.79 -5.93
N LEU A 225 13.12 12.40 -7.11
CA LEU A 225 13.97 12.06 -8.25
C LEU A 225 14.82 13.25 -8.77
N GLU A 226 14.43 14.49 -8.46
CA GLU A 226 15.03 15.72 -8.99
C GLU A 226 15.87 16.52 -7.99
N GLU A 227 16.25 15.97 -6.82
CA GLU A 227 17.37 16.54 -6.06
C GLU A 227 18.70 15.97 -6.58
N VAL A 228 19.12 16.47 -7.75
CA VAL A 228 20.51 16.48 -8.23
C VAL A 228 20.80 17.85 -8.81
#